data_AF-Q4PMW0-F1
#
_entry.id   AF-Q4PMW0-F1
#
_cell.length_a   1.000
_cell.length_b   1.000
_cell.length_c   1.000
_cell.angle_alpha   90.00
_cell.angle_beta   90.00
_cell.angle_gamma   90.00
#
_symmetry.space_group_name_H-M   'P 1'
#
loop_
_entity.id
_entity.type
_entity.pdbx_description
1 polymer ?
#
loop_
_entity_poly.entity_id
_entity_poly.type
_entity_poly.pdbx_seq_one_letter_code
_entity_poly.pdbx_strand_id
1 'polypeptide(L)' 'MRVLAIVFASLLLLQSFDYVACSQKDKGNSRRPKCINKPCKHDGGCKEPPCSRCSNNPWGSGTCWY' A
#
# COMPACT_ATOMS: atom_id res chain seq x y z
N MET A 1 8.35 38.70 17.47
CA MET A 1 6.91 38.65 17.13
C MET A 1 6.65 38.05 15.74
N ARG A 2 7.26 38.56 14.65
CA ARG A 2 6.98 38.09 13.28
C ARG A 2 7.43 36.65 12.99
N VAL A 3 8.59 36.24 13.52
CA VAL A 3 9.13 34.88 13.32
C VAL A 3 8.20 33.80 13.89
N LEU A 4 7.67 34.03 15.10
CA LEU A 4 6.71 33.11 15.73
C LEU A 4 5.45 32.94 14.88
N ALA A 5 4.90 34.02 14.34
CA ALA A 5 3.72 33.96 13.46
C ALA A 5 3.98 33.13 12.19
N ILE A 6 5.17 33.26 11.60
CA ILE A 6 5.56 32.48 10.40
C ILE A 6 5.71 30.99 10.75
N VAL A 7 6.30 30.66 11.90
CA VAL A 7 6.44 29.27 12.37
C VAL A 7 5.08 28.63 12.64
N PHE A 8 4.16 29.34 13.29
CA PHE A 8 2.81 28.82 13.53
C PHE A 8 2.02 28.65 12.22
N ALA A 9 2.11 29.62 11.30
CA ALA A 9 1.43 29.52 10.00
C ALA A 9 1.95 28.34 9.17
N SER A 10 3.26 28.11 9.15
CA SER A 10 3.86 26.98 8.42
C SER A 10 3.49 25.63 9.03
N LEU A 11 3.47 25.50 10.37
CA LEU A 11 3.01 24.29 11.05
C LEU A 11 1.54 23.96 10.78
N LEU A 12 0.66 24.98 10.80
CA LEU A 12 -0.77 24.83 10.49
C LEU A 12 -0.99 24.36 9.05
N LEU A 13 -0.25 24.91 8.10
CA LEU A 13 -0.32 24.47 6.70
C LEU A 13 0.16 23.02 6.57
N LEU A 14 1.26 22.64 7.22
CA LEU A 14 1.80 21.28 7.15
C LEU A 14 0.79 20.22 7.65
N GLN A 15 0.15 20.45 8.80
CA GLN A 15 -0.87 19.55 9.34
C GLN A 15 -2.07 19.37 8.41
N SER A 16 -2.48 20.43 7.71
CA SER A 16 -3.59 20.36 6.75
C SER A 16 -3.25 19.50 5.54
N PHE A 17 -1.98 19.52 5.09
CA PHE A 17 -1.51 18.66 4.00
C PHE A 17 -1.37 17.20 4.44
N ASP A 18 -0.86 16.92 5.64
CA ASP A 18 -0.77 15.55 6.16
C ASP A 18 -2.14 14.88 6.28
N TYR A 19 -3.17 15.63 6.70
CA TYR A 19 -4.55 15.14 6.78
C TYR A 19 -5.11 14.77 5.40
N VAL A 20 -4.81 15.55 4.36
CA VAL A 20 -5.28 15.29 2.99
C VAL A 20 -4.46 14.20 2.29
N ALA A 21 -3.13 14.18 2.48
CA ALA A 21 -2.25 13.17 1.89
C ALA A 21 -2.47 11.77 2.48
N CYS A 22 -2.86 11.68 3.75
CA CYS A 22 -3.23 10.41 4.39
C CYS A 22 -4.71 10.03 4.17
N SER A 23 -5.48 10.84 3.46
CA SER A 23 -6.89 10.55 3.18
C SER A 23 -7.00 9.26 2.38
N GLN A 24 -7.67 8.27 2.94
CA GLN A 24 -7.91 6.98 2.27
C GLN A 24 -8.88 7.07 1.09
N LYS A 25 -9.25 8.29 0.65
CA LYS A 25 -10.17 8.55 -0.47
C LYS A 25 -9.77 7.80 -1.75
N ASP A 26 -8.48 7.68 -2.06
CA ASP A 26 -8.00 6.98 -3.26
C ASP A 26 -7.73 5.48 -3.06
N LYS A 27 -7.97 4.94 -1.86
CA LYS A 27 -7.83 3.49 -1.57
C LYS A 27 -9.06 2.67 -1.97
N GLY A 28 -9.99 3.26 -2.73
CA GLY A 28 -11.33 2.74 -3.03
C GLY A 28 -11.42 1.32 -3.59
N ASN A 29 -10.32 0.75 -4.10
CA ASN A 29 -10.26 -0.64 -4.56
C ASN A 29 -8.97 -1.39 -4.20
N SER A 30 -8.21 -0.90 -3.22
CA SER A 30 -6.95 -1.55 -2.78
C SER A 30 -7.16 -2.84 -1.97
N ARG A 31 -8.36 -3.43 -2.01
CA ARG A 31 -8.61 -4.75 -1.42
C ARG A 31 -7.88 -5.78 -2.25
N ARG A 32 -6.73 -6.17 -1.73
CA ARG A 32 -5.90 -7.23 -2.30
C ARG A 32 -6.77 -8.51 -2.42
N PRO A 33 -6.84 -9.15 -3.59
CA PRO A 33 -7.63 -10.37 -3.76
C PRO A 33 -7.16 -11.46 -2.79
N LYS A 34 -8.10 -12.27 -2.29
CA LYS A 34 -7.85 -13.27 -1.24
C LYS A 34 -6.72 -14.24 -1.61
N CYS A 35 -6.50 -14.45 -2.90
CA CYS A 35 -5.46 -15.33 -3.41
C CYS A 35 -4.03 -14.84 -3.13
N ILE A 36 -3.75 -13.55 -2.86
CA ILE A 36 -2.35 -13.06 -2.76
C ILE A 36 -1.61 -13.50 -1.47
N ASN A 37 -2.34 -13.96 -0.45
CA ASN A 37 -1.73 -14.50 0.77
C ASN A 37 -1.67 -16.03 0.78
N LYS A 38 -2.03 -16.68 -0.33
CA LYS A 38 -1.98 -18.14 -0.42
C LYS A 38 -0.53 -18.60 -0.56
N PRO A 39 -0.04 -19.50 0.30
CA PRO A 39 1.32 -20.02 0.18
C PRO A 39 1.47 -20.84 -1.11
N CYS A 40 2.61 -20.70 -1.79
CA CYS A 40 2.92 -21.40 -3.02
C CYS A 40 4.42 -21.73 -3.11
N LYS A 41 4.77 -22.76 -3.90
CA LYS A 41 6.17 -23.10 -4.24
C LYS A 41 6.49 -22.85 -5.70
N HIS A 42 5.49 -23.01 -6.57
CA HIS A 42 5.57 -22.83 -8.02
C HIS A 42 4.25 -22.22 -8.52
N ASP A 43 4.28 -21.60 -9.70
CA ASP A 43 3.13 -20.91 -10.29
C ASP A 43 1.87 -21.79 -10.39
N GLY A 44 2.04 -23.10 -10.60
CA GLY A 44 0.93 -24.06 -10.66
C GLY A 44 0.07 -24.16 -9.40
N GLY A 45 0.51 -23.64 -8.24
CA GLY A 45 -0.28 -23.54 -7.01
C GLY A 45 -1.29 -22.39 -7.00
N CYS A 46 -1.13 -21.43 -7.92
CA CYS A 46 -1.92 -20.21 -8.05
C CYS A 46 -2.87 -20.36 -9.25
N LYS A 47 -4.01 -21.02 -9.03
CA LYS A 47 -5.02 -21.32 -10.07
C LYS A 47 -6.26 -20.43 -9.99
N GLU A 48 -6.24 -19.43 -9.12
CA GLU A 48 -7.41 -18.62 -8.79
C GLU A 48 -7.23 -17.22 -9.39
N PRO A 49 -7.89 -16.89 -10.51
CA PRO A 49 -7.76 -15.58 -11.12
C PRO A 49 -8.22 -14.49 -10.12
N PRO A 50 -7.49 -13.38 -9.98
CA PRO A 50 -6.43 -12.90 -10.87
C PRO A 50 -5.01 -13.39 -10.50
N CYS A 51 -4.84 -14.27 -9.51
CA CYS A 51 -3.52 -14.73 -9.09
C CYS A 51 -3.06 -15.95 -9.90
N SER A 52 -2.08 -15.74 -10.78
CA SER A 52 -1.51 -16.80 -11.64
C SER A 52 -0.05 -17.13 -11.32
N ARG A 53 0.64 -16.30 -10.52
CA ARG A 53 2.08 -16.43 -10.29
C ARG A 53 2.41 -16.70 -8.84
N CYS A 54 3.53 -17.34 -8.59
CA CYS A 54 4.08 -17.55 -7.27
C CYS A 54 5.32 -16.68 -7.05
N SER A 55 5.37 -15.95 -5.95
CA SER A 55 6.55 -15.19 -5.55
C SER A 55 7.60 -16.10 -4.92
N ASN A 56 8.22 -16.98 -5.70
CA ASN A 56 9.18 -18.00 -5.23
C ASN A 56 10.66 -17.67 -5.46
N ASN A 57 10.96 -16.43 -5.82
CA ASN A 57 12.35 -15.95 -5.97
C ASN A 57 13.06 -15.86 -4.60
N PRO A 58 14.41 -15.76 -4.55
CA PRO A 58 15.15 -15.61 -3.30
C PRO A 58 14.73 -14.38 -2.46
N TRP A 59 14.11 -13.39 -3.09
CA TRP A 59 13.53 -12.20 -2.46
C TRP A 59 11.99 -12.19 -2.48
N GLY A 60 11.37 -13.31 -2.82
CA GLY A 60 9.92 -13.47 -2.91
C GLY A 60 9.28 -13.87 -1.57
N SER A 61 7.98 -13.61 -1.43
CA SER A 61 7.22 -13.88 -0.20
C SER A 61 6.77 -15.34 -0.05
N GLY A 62 7.00 -16.20 -1.05
CA GLY A 62 6.46 -17.56 -1.09
C GLY A 62 4.93 -17.60 -1.17
N THR A 63 4.30 -16.52 -1.65
CA THR A 63 2.85 -16.42 -1.78
C THR A 63 2.43 -16.16 -3.23
N CYS A 64 1.19 -16.50 -3.54
CA CYS A 64 0.61 -16.25 -4.85
C CYS A 64 0.51 -14.74 -5.10
N TRP A 65 0.62 -14.35 -6.36
CA TRP A 65 0.50 -12.98 -6.85
C TRP A 65 -0.18 -13.01 -8.22
N TYR A 66 -0.38 -11.83 -8.81
CA TYR A 66 -1.02 -11.67 -10.12
C TYR A 66 -0.28 -12.48 -11.19
#